data_AF-A0A9D9R1J6-F1
#
_entry.id   AF-A0A9D9R1J6-F1
#
_cell.length_a   1.000
_cell.length_b   1.000
_cell.length_c   1.000
_cell.angle_alpha   90.00
_cell.angle_beta   90.00
_cell.angle_gamma   90.00
#
_symmetry.space_group_name_H-M   'P 1'
#
loop_
_entity.id
_entity.type
_entity.pdbx_description
1 polymer ?
#
loop_
_entity_poly.entity_id
_entity_poly.type
_entity_poly.pdbx_seq_one_letter_code
_entity_poly.pdbx_strand_id
1 'polypeptide(L)'
;MLNKILIVGLLVGLISCSQAEEKLSEELEGKVMGLHDKLMPKTEEIVALQGQLDSLSTGKDSVHVNKLKKALAKSDQAMMDWMHHFSMDSLRKMDVKSKIEYLGDQYNQLKELQKITDSSLDAAKAYRP
;
A
#
# COMPACT_ATOMS: atom_id res chain seq x y z
N MET A 1 -46.38 -24.69 -27.66
CA MET A 1 -45.63 -24.55 -26.39
C MET A 1 -44.15 -24.23 -26.62
N LEU A 2 -43.82 -23.38 -27.62
CA LEU A 2 -42.43 -23.17 -28.07
C LEU A 2 -41.90 -21.76 -27.77
N ASN A 3 -42.58 -21.01 -26.89
CA ASN A 3 -42.24 -19.63 -26.55
C ASN A 3 -41.78 -19.44 -25.09
N LYS A 4 -41.58 -20.54 -24.34
CA LYS A 4 -41.15 -20.50 -22.93
C LYS A 4 -39.67 -20.86 -22.73
N ILE A 5 -38.97 -21.33 -23.76
CA ILE A 5 -37.57 -21.79 -23.67
C ILE A 5 -36.58 -20.63 -23.88
N LEU A 6 -37.00 -19.50 -24.46
CA LEU A 6 -36.15 -18.34 -24.75
C LEU A 6 -35.84 -17.44 -23.53
N ILE A 7 -36.43 -17.69 -22.35
CA ILE A 7 -36.22 -16.87 -21.15
C ILE A 7 -35.08 -17.42 -20.25
N VAL A 8 -34.66 -18.67 -20.46
CA VAL A 8 -33.67 -19.34 -19.58
C VAL A 8 -32.21 -18.99 -19.94
N GLY A 9 -31.95 -18.48 -21.15
CA GLY A 9 -30.59 -18.15 -21.60
C GLY A 9 -30.02 -16.81 -21.10
N LEU A 10 -30.86 -15.87 -20.66
CA LEU A 10 -30.43 -14.50 -20.33
C LEU A 10 -29.99 -14.33 -18.85
N LEU A 11 -30.40 -15.24 -17.95
CA LEU A 11 -30.07 -15.16 -16.52
C LEU A 11 -28.66 -15.68 -16.17
N VAL A 12 -28.03 -16.45 -17.06
CA VAL A 12 -26.70 -17.04 -16.81
C VAL A 12 -25.57 -16.02 -16.97
N GLY A 13 -25.76 -14.96 -17.77
CA GLY A 13 -24.73 -13.94 -18.01
C GLY A 13 -24.44 -13.02 -16.82
N LEU A 14 -25.43 -12.76 -15.96
CA LEU A 14 -25.30 -11.81 -14.86
C LEU A 14 -24.54 -12.39 -13.64
N ILE A 15 -24.67 -13.69 -13.40
CA ILE A 15 -24.01 -14.38 -12.27
C ILE A 15 -22.49 -14.52 -12.52
N SER A 16 -22.08 -14.69 -13.77
CA SER A 16 -20.66 -14.80 -14.11
C SER A 16 -19.90 -13.49 -13.91
N CYS A 17 -20.58 -12.33 -14.04
CA CYS A 17 -19.95 -11.02 -13.87
C CYS A 17 -19.69 -10.72 -12.40
N SER A 18 -20.66 -10.96 -11.52
CA SER A 18 -20.52 -10.72 -10.08
C SER A 18 -19.44 -11.61 -9.44
N GLN A 19 -19.33 -12.87 -9.87
CA GLN A 19 -18.30 -13.77 -9.35
C GLN A 19 -16.89 -13.35 -9.75
N ALA A 20 -16.71 -12.79 -10.95
CA ALA A 20 -15.42 -12.29 -11.41
C ALA A 20 -15.00 -11.03 -10.63
N GLU A 21 -15.95 -10.13 -10.35
CA GLU A 21 -15.70 -8.92 -9.56
C GLU A 21 -15.32 -9.25 -8.10
N GLU A 22 -16.03 -10.18 -7.45
CA GLU A 22 -15.70 -10.59 -6.07
C GLU A 22 -14.28 -11.17 -6.00
N LYS A 23 -13.94 -12.07 -6.94
CA LYS A 23 -12.58 -12.62 -7.01
C LYS A 23 -11.52 -11.55 -7.23
N LEU A 24 -11.80 -10.57 -8.08
CA LEU A 24 -10.88 -9.44 -8.30
C LEU A 24 -10.70 -8.60 -7.03
N SER A 25 -11.78 -8.35 -6.29
CA SER A 25 -11.73 -7.65 -5.00
C SER A 25 -10.84 -8.41 -4.01
N GLU A 26 -11.01 -9.72 -3.86
CA GLU A 26 -10.21 -10.56 -2.97
C GLU A 26 -8.71 -10.56 -3.35
N GLU A 27 -8.40 -10.68 -4.65
CA GLU A 27 -7.02 -10.62 -5.13
C GLU A 27 -6.37 -9.25 -4.87
N LEU A 28 -7.12 -8.16 -5.03
CA LEU A 28 -6.64 -6.81 -4.74
C LEU A 28 -6.42 -6.61 -3.24
N GLU A 29 -7.33 -7.07 -2.39
CA GLU A 29 -7.17 -7.04 -0.94
C GLU A 29 -5.89 -7.77 -0.51
N GLY A 30 -5.67 -8.98 -1.04
CA GLY A 30 -4.44 -9.74 -0.80
C GLY A 30 -3.17 -9.00 -1.26
N LYS A 31 -3.22 -8.30 -2.41
CA LYS A 31 -2.10 -7.49 -2.90
C LYS A 31 -1.81 -6.28 -2.02
N VAL A 32 -2.86 -5.60 -1.53
CA VAL A 32 -2.75 -4.45 -0.62
C VAL A 32 -2.11 -4.91 0.69
N MET A 33 -2.67 -5.93 1.33
CA MET A 33 -2.16 -6.43 2.61
C MET A 33 -0.76 -7.05 2.48
N GLY A 34 -0.49 -7.75 1.37
CA GLY A 34 0.85 -8.27 1.10
C GLY A 34 1.91 -7.18 0.92
N LEU A 35 1.56 -6.02 0.35
CA LEU A 35 2.48 -4.88 0.30
C LEU A 35 2.65 -4.21 1.67
N HIS A 36 1.57 -4.06 2.43
CA HIS A 36 1.64 -3.58 3.82
C HIS A 36 2.62 -4.43 4.64
N ASP A 37 2.43 -5.74 4.66
CA ASP A 37 3.24 -6.67 5.46
C ASP A 37 4.72 -6.64 5.03
N LYS A 38 4.99 -6.46 3.73
CA LYS A 38 6.35 -6.31 3.20
C LYS A 38 7.00 -5.00 3.63
N LEU A 39 6.22 -3.93 3.79
CA LEU A 39 6.72 -2.60 4.13
C LEU A 39 6.88 -2.40 5.64
N MET A 40 6.08 -3.06 6.48
CA MET A 40 6.19 -2.99 7.94
C MET A 40 7.62 -3.17 8.50
N PRO A 41 8.38 -4.24 8.16
CA PRO A 41 9.74 -4.40 8.67
C PRO A 41 10.72 -3.32 8.15
N LYS A 42 10.42 -2.68 7.00
CA LYS A 42 11.24 -1.57 6.48
C LYS A 42 11.02 -0.29 7.28
N THR A 43 9.84 -0.11 7.86
CA THR A 43 9.55 1.00 8.79
C THR A 43 10.39 0.88 10.07
N GLU A 44 10.54 -0.33 10.61
CA GLU A 44 11.45 -0.58 11.75
C GLU A 44 12.91 -0.26 11.39
N GLU A 45 13.34 -0.67 10.19
CA GLU A 45 14.68 -0.37 9.68
C GLU A 45 14.91 1.14 9.51
N ILE A 46 13.90 1.89 9.05
CA ILE A 46 13.92 3.34 8.95
C ILE A 46 14.21 3.96 10.32
N VAL A 47 13.45 3.59 11.35
CA VAL A 47 13.61 4.13 12.71
C VAL A 47 15.00 3.83 13.26
N ALA A 48 15.50 2.61 13.04
CA ALA A 48 16.85 2.22 13.47
C ALA A 48 17.94 3.08 12.79
N LEU A 49 17.84 3.32 11.49
CA LEU A 49 18.80 4.15 10.75
C LEU A 49 18.72 5.62 11.15
N GLN A 50 17.53 6.15 11.44
CA GLN A 50 17.39 7.51 11.98
C GLN A 50 18.16 7.67 13.29
N GLY A 51 18.05 6.70 14.20
CA GLY A 51 18.79 6.70 15.47
C GLY A 51 20.30 6.65 15.29
N GLN A 52 20.81 5.91 14.29
CA GLN A 52 22.24 5.91 13.95
C GLN A 52 22.71 7.28 13.46
N LEU A 53 21.91 7.92 12.59
CA LEU A 53 22.20 9.23 12.01
C LEU A 53 22.09 10.39 13.02
N ASP A 54 21.38 10.22 14.14
CA ASP A 54 21.22 11.26 15.16
C ASP A 54 22.57 11.77 15.68
N SER A 55 23.51 10.86 15.96
CA SER A 55 24.84 11.19 16.47
C SER A 55 25.68 12.04 15.49
N LEU A 56 25.37 11.98 14.20
CA LEU A 56 26.10 12.66 13.13
C LEU A 56 25.41 13.98 12.70
N SER A 57 24.23 14.26 13.25
CA SER A 57 23.36 15.35 12.80
C SER A 57 23.83 16.76 13.17
N THR A 58 24.88 16.89 13.98
CA THR A 58 25.50 18.16 14.41
C THR A 58 26.96 18.32 13.93
N GLY A 59 27.49 17.33 13.20
CA GLY A 59 28.87 17.32 12.72
C GLY A 59 29.10 18.11 11.43
N LYS A 60 30.31 17.96 10.86
CA LYS A 60 30.72 18.60 9.59
C LYS A 60 29.78 18.28 8.43
N ASP A 61 29.16 17.10 8.45
CA ASP A 61 28.25 16.64 7.41
C ASP A 61 26.75 16.70 7.83
N SER A 62 26.46 17.50 8.86
CA SER A 62 25.12 17.68 9.41
C SER A 62 24.06 18.01 8.36
N VAL A 63 24.39 18.78 7.31
CA VAL A 63 23.43 19.11 6.24
C VAL A 63 22.99 17.86 5.47
N HIS A 64 23.94 17.00 5.07
CA HIS A 64 23.63 15.78 4.34
C HIS A 64 22.89 14.77 5.23
N VAL A 65 23.40 14.57 6.45
CA VAL A 65 22.78 13.69 7.46
C VAL A 65 21.34 14.10 7.75
N ASN A 66 21.07 15.39 7.97
CA ASN A 66 19.72 15.88 8.23
C ASN A 66 18.80 15.72 7.01
N LYS A 67 19.33 15.75 5.78
CA LYS A 67 18.54 15.44 4.57
C LYS A 67 18.14 13.97 4.54
N LEU A 68 19.06 13.05 4.84
CA LEU A 68 18.78 11.62 4.93
C LEU A 68 17.72 11.32 6.00
N LYS A 69 17.89 11.88 7.21
CA LYS A 69 16.93 11.74 8.31
C LYS A 69 15.52 12.23 7.94
N LYS A 70 15.42 13.36 7.22
CA LYS A 70 14.13 13.88 6.74
C LYS A 70 13.48 12.97 5.70
N ALA A 71 14.27 12.37 4.80
CA ALA A 71 13.75 11.42 3.82
C ALA A 71 13.20 10.16 4.52
N LEU A 72 13.98 9.60 5.45
CA LEU A 72 13.57 8.49 6.31
C LEU A 72 12.28 8.81 7.10
N ALA A 73 12.22 9.97 7.76
CA ALA A 73 11.05 10.40 8.54
C ALA A 73 9.79 10.54 7.68
N LYS A 74 9.94 11.07 6.46
CA LYS A 74 8.83 11.20 5.52
C LYS A 74 8.28 9.84 5.11
N SER A 75 9.15 8.85 4.95
CA SER A 75 8.75 7.50 4.59
C SER A 75 8.00 6.80 5.73
N ASP A 76 8.49 6.93 6.97
CA ASP A 76 7.82 6.43 8.17
C ASP A 76 6.44 7.06 8.34
N GLN A 77 6.36 8.40 8.29
CA GLN A 77 5.10 9.12 8.38
C GLN A 77 4.10 8.71 7.30
N ALA A 78 4.55 8.50 6.06
CA ALA A 78 3.66 8.06 4.98
C ALA A 78 3.02 6.69 5.27
N MET A 79 3.74 5.78 5.94
CA MET A 79 3.17 4.49 6.35
C MET A 79 2.16 4.65 7.47
N MET A 80 2.50 5.45 8.48
CA MET A 80 1.59 5.75 9.59
C MET A 80 0.30 6.42 9.09
N ASP A 81 0.42 7.38 8.19
CA ASP A 81 -0.71 8.05 7.55
C ASP A 81 -1.55 7.05 6.75
N TRP A 82 -0.91 6.19 5.95
CA TRP A 82 -1.63 5.17 5.19
C TRP A 82 -2.43 4.23 6.11
N MET A 83 -1.80 3.71 7.17
CA MET A 83 -2.45 2.83 8.14
C MET A 83 -3.60 3.52 8.89
N HIS A 84 -3.50 4.82 9.13
CA HIS A 84 -4.56 5.59 9.77
C HIS A 84 -5.79 5.76 8.87
N HIS A 85 -5.57 5.92 7.56
CA HIS A 85 -6.66 6.13 6.59
C HIS A 85 -7.23 4.82 6.03
N PHE A 86 -6.44 3.75 6.00
CA PHE A 86 -6.90 2.44 5.56
C PHE A 86 -7.91 1.86 6.54
N SER A 87 -9.10 1.48 6.06
CA SER A 87 -10.18 0.99 6.91
C SER A 87 -10.78 -0.31 6.37
N MET A 88 -10.45 -1.40 7.04
CA MET A 88 -11.07 -2.72 6.80
C MET A 88 -12.57 -2.71 7.07
N ASP A 89 -13.02 -1.92 8.04
CA ASP A 89 -14.44 -1.85 8.39
C ASP A 89 -15.25 -1.08 7.34
N SER A 90 -14.66 -0.04 6.73
CA SER A 90 -15.25 0.64 5.59
C SER A 90 -15.29 -0.28 4.38
N LEU A 91 -14.18 -0.99 4.09
CA LEU A 91 -14.07 -1.92 2.97
C LEU A 91 -15.16 -3.01 3.03
N ARG A 92 -15.39 -3.61 4.20
CA ARG A 92 -16.41 -4.68 4.37
C ARG A 92 -17.84 -4.22 4.08
N LYS A 93 -18.12 -2.92 4.17
CA LYS A 93 -19.45 -2.34 3.96
C LYS A 93 -19.70 -1.85 2.53
N MET A 94 -18.66 -1.78 1.70
CA MET A 94 -18.77 -1.35 0.30
C MET A 94 -19.36 -2.46 -0.57
N ASP A 95 -20.04 -2.09 -1.66
CA ASP A 95 -20.32 -3.02 -2.74
C ASP A 95 -19.02 -3.39 -3.49
N VAL A 96 -19.06 -4.51 -4.21
CA VAL A 96 -17.87 -5.09 -4.85
C VAL A 96 -17.15 -4.13 -5.80
N LYS A 97 -17.87 -3.28 -6.52
CA LYS A 97 -17.27 -2.34 -7.46
C LYS A 97 -16.53 -1.24 -6.72
N SER A 98 -17.12 -0.68 -5.68
CA SER A 98 -16.45 0.29 -4.81
C SER A 98 -15.27 -0.32 -4.06
N LYS A 99 -15.33 -1.60 -3.66
CA LYS A 99 -14.15 -2.30 -3.09
C LYS A 99 -12.99 -2.35 -4.08
N ILE A 100 -13.23 -2.75 -5.32
CA ILE A 100 -12.21 -2.83 -6.36
C ILE A 100 -11.53 -1.48 -6.58
N GLU A 101 -12.31 -0.41 -6.69
CA GLU A 101 -11.81 0.95 -6.87
C GLU A 101 -10.96 1.40 -5.67
N TYR A 102 -11.52 1.29 -4.45
CA TYR A 102 -10.82 1.66 -3.23
C TYR A 102 -9.51 0.87 -3.06
N LEU A 103 -9.54 -0.45 -3.20
CA LEU A 103 -8.35 -1.31 -3.07
C LEU A 103 -7.32 -1.01 -4.15
N GLY A 104 -7.75 -0.70 -5.38
CA GLY A 104 -6.87 -0.26 -6.46
C GLY A 104 -6.10 1.01 -6.09
N ASP A 105 -6.78 1.99 -5.50
CA ASP A 105 -6.15 3.23 -5.02
C ASP A 105 -5.20 2.97 -3.85
N GLN A 106 -5.60 2.14 -2.88
CA GLN A 106 -4.73 1.76 -1.75
C GLN A 106 -3.46 1.03 -2.24
N TYR A 107 -3.60 0.14 -3.23
CA TYR A 107 -2.47 -0.57 -3.81
C TYR A 107 -1.49 0.38 -4.50
N ASN A 108 -2.00 1.37 -5.24
CA ASN A 108 -1.15 2.37 -5.87
C ASN A 108 -0.45 3.28 -4.85
N GLN A 109 -1.15 3.69 -3.79
CA GLN A 109 -0.53 4.45 -2.68
C GLN A 109 0.61 3.66 -2.03
N LEU A 110 0.41 2.37 -1.73
CA LEU A 110 1.45 1.52 -1.17
C LEU A 110 2.63 1.28 -2.12
N LYS A 111 2.40 1.22 -3.45
CA LYS A 111 3.52 1.13 -4.42
C LYS A 111 4.37 2.40 -4.44
N GLU A 112 3.76 3.58 -4.38
CA GLU A 112 4.51 4.83 -4.28
C GLU A 112 5.23 4.93 -2.94
N LEU A 113 4.59 4.49 -1.85
CA LEU A 113 5.20 4.37 -0.54
C LEU A 113 6.42 3.45 -0.57
N GLN A 114 6.32 2.30 -1.24
CA GLN A 114 7.44 1.37 -1.40
C GLN A 114 8.62 2.03 -2.11
N LYS A 115 8.39 2.77 -3.20
CA LYS A 115 9.45 3.47 -3.92
C LYS A 115 10.17 4.50 -3.05
N ILE A 116 9.42 5.31 -2.29
CA ILE A 116 10.05 6.30 -1.40
C ILE A 116 10.79 5.63 -0.24
N THR A 117 10.26 4.52 0.28
CA THR A 117 10.88 3.73 1.35
C THR A 117 12.21 3.15 0.90
N ASP A 118 12.20 2.44 -0.23
CA ASP A 118 13.40 1.81 -0.79
C ASP A 118 14.46 2.87 -1.12
N SER A 119 14.08 3.96 -1.79
CA SER A 119 15.00 5.06 -2.11
C SER A 119 15.61 5.73 -0.86
N SER A 120 14.81 5.94 0.18
CA SER A 120 15.27 6.56 1.44
C SER A 120 16.22 5.65 2.20
N LEU A 121 15.90 4.35 2.26
CA LEU A 121 16.74 3.33 2.88
C LEU A 121 18.06 3.16 2.13
N ASP A 122 18.02 3.07 0.80
CA ASP A 122 19.22 2.90 -0.02
C ASP A 122 20.16 4.11 0.13
N ALA A 123 19.62 5.33 0.10
CA ALA A 123 20.40 6.54 0.32
C ALA A 123 21.05 6.57 1.72
N ALA A 124 20.29 6.20 2.76
CA ALA A 124 20.80 6.18 4.13
C ALA A 124 21.86 5.07 4.34
N LYS A 125 21.67 3.88 3.76
CA LYS A 125 22.62 2.76 3.86
C LYS A 125 23.92 3.00 3.06
N ALA A 126 23.83 3.75 1.97
CA ALA A 126 24.98 4.15 1.18
C ALA A 126 25.83 5.23 1.86
N TYR A 127 25.29 5.91 2.87
CA TYR A 127 25.99 6.96 3.59
C TYR A 127 27.24 6.42 4.31
N ARG A 128 28.36 7.12 4.15
CA ARG A 128 29.64 6.85 4.83
C ARG A 128 30.16 8.16 5.42
N PRO A 129 30.30 8.28 6.75
CA PRO A 129 30.79 9.49 7.40
C PRO A 129 32.28 9.75 7.16
#